data_AF-A0A8H2ZHN1-F1
#
_entry.id   AF-A0A8H2ZHN1-F1
#
_cell.length_a   1.000
_cell.length_b   1.000
_cell.length_c   1.000
_cell.angle_alpha   90.00
_cell.angle_beta   90.00
_cell.angle_gamma   90.00
#
_symmetry.space_group_name_H-M   'P 1'
#
loop_
_entity.id
_entity.type
_entity.pdbx_description
1 polymer ?
#
loop_
_entity_poly.entity_id
_entity_poly.type
_entity_poly.pdbx_seq_one_letter_code
_entity_poly.pdbx_strand_id
1 'polypeptide(L)'
;MIEPMPVEIINWGILNEIISMDEDDPDFSKGLIIQFIDQAETTFGEMDEQLNNNKDLSELEKLGHFLKGSSAALGLQRIAWSCERIQNLGRKAEKSFPSKEQLLDTLPADTELTDSDKANYDKSNSGVPPTTDDDDLYLFLIKRALAQARLEFQVARRELSTYYNEVL
;
A
#
# COMPACT_ATOMS: atom_id res chain seq x y z
N MET A 1 -16.09 2.90 11.71
CA MET A 1 -15.54 4.06 10.95
C MET A 1 -14.18 3.64 10.45
N ILE A 2 -13.84 3.99 9.21
CA ILE A 2 -12.50 3.71 8.67
C ILE A 2 -11.50 4.59 9.42
N GLU A 3 -10.42 4.01 9.92
CA GLU A 3 -9.35 4.77 10.55
C GLU A 3 -8.74 5.76 9.54
N PRO A 4 -8.43 7.00 9.96
CA PRO A 4 -7.79 7.96 9.06
C PRO A 4 -6.43 7.44 8.60
N MET A 5 -6.08 7.74 7.35
CA MET A 5 -4.76 7.41 6.83
C MET A 5 -3.69 8.24 7.56
N PRO A 6 -2.55 7.63 7.96
CA PRO A 6 -1.44 8.36 8.56
C PRO A 6 -0.89 9.44 7.62
N VAL A 7 -0.54 10.61 8.14
CA VAL A 7 0.01 11.70 7.31
C VAL A 7 1.41 11.37 6.81
N GLU A 8 2.33 10.99 7.71
CA GLU A 8 3.69 10.63 7.34
C GLU A 8 3.72 9.34 6.52
N ILE A 9 4.59 9.29 5.51
CA ILE A 9 4.78 8.10 4.67
C ILE A 9 5.51 7.00 5.45
N ILE A 10 6.60 7.40 6.11
CA ILE A 10 7.44 6.53 6.94
C ILE A 10 7.27 6.94 8.41
N ASN A 11 6.98 5.95 9.25
CA ASN A 11 7.17 6.08 10.68
C ASN A 11 8.65 5.94 11.02
N TRP A 12 9.35 7.08 11.02
CA TRP A 12 10.77 7.13 11.35
C TRP A 12 11.09 6.64 12.76
N GLY A 13 10.13 6.64 13.69
CA GLY A 13 10.33 6.01 15.01
C GLY A 13 10.61 4.51 14.88
N ILE A 14 9.77 3.80 14.12
CA ILE A 14 9.93 2.36 13.86
C ILE A 14 11.16 2.11 12.98
N LEU A 15 11.31 2.85 11.88
CA LEU A 15 12.42 2.59 10.96
C LEU A 15 13.78 2.91 11.57
N ASN A 16 13.89 3.94 12.43
CA ASN A 16 15.15 4.26 13.11
C ASN A 16 15.58 3.17 14.11
N GLU A 17 14.65 2.44 14.73
CA GLU A 17 15.00 1.28 15.55
C GLU A 17 15.68 0.20 14.71
N ILE A 18 15.20 -0.04 13.48
CA ILE A 18 15.82 -0.99 12.55
C ILE A 18 17.17 -0.45 12.04
N ILE A 19 17.23 0.82 11.64
CA ILE A 19 18.47 1.47 11.20
C ILE A 19 19.55 1.42 12.28
N SER A 20 19.18 1.49 13.57
CA SER A 20 20.16 1.41 14.66
C SER A 20 20.92 0.07 14.69
N MET A 21 20.38 -0.98 14.06
CA MET A 21 21.06 -2.26 13.92
C MET A 21 22.21 -2.21 12.90
N ASP A 22 22.25 -1.19 12.02
CA ASP A 22 23.33 -1.00 11.05
C ASP A 22 24.67 -0.65 11.72
N GLU A 23 24.66 -0.23 13.00
CA GLU A 23 25.88 0.00 13.79
C GLU A 23 26.71 -1.28 13.95
N ASP A 24 26.05 -2.43 14.09
CA ASP A 24 26.68 -3.75 14.27
C ASP A 24 26.69 -4.58 12.98
N ASP A 25 25.69 -4.41 12.10
CA ASP A 25 25.56 -5.14 10.83
C ASP A 25 25.28 -4.17 9.67
N PRO A 26 26.33 -3.63 9.02
CA PRO A 26 26.17 -2.68 7.93
C PRO A 26 25.25 -3.21 6.82
N ASP A 27 24.38 -2.33 6.30
CA ASP A 27 23.36 -2.63 5.29
C ASP A 27 22.20 -3.55 5.73
N PHE A 28 22.09 -3.89 7.03
CA PHE A 28 20.98 -4.71 7.54
C PHE A 28 19.61 -4.09 7.23
N SER A 29 19.40 -2.81 7.58
CA SER A 29 18.15 -2.10 7.36
C SER A 29 17.81 -2.03 5.87
N LYS A 30 18.80 -1.69 5.03
CA LYS A 30 18.66 -1.62 3.58
C LYS A 30 18.30 -2.99 2.98
N GLY A 31 18.91 -4.06 3.46
CA GLY A 31 18.60 -5.43 3.06
C GLY A 31 17.13 -5.79 3.33
N LEU A 32 16.59 -5.41 4.49
CA LEU A 32 15.18 -5.60 4.80
C LEU A 32 14.26 -4.79 3.89
N ILE A 33 14.63 -3.55 3.57
CA ILE A 33 13.87 -2.71 2.64
C ILE A 33 13.84 -3.32 1.23
N ILE A 34 14.97 -3.80 0.71
CA ILE A 34 15.04 -4.46 -0.60
C ILE A 34 14.17 -5.73 -0.60
N GLN A 35 14.27 -6.54 0.44
CA GLN A 35 13.43 -7.73 0.58
C GLN A 35 11.94 -7.40 0.60
N PHE A 36 11.56 -6.32 1.29
CA PHE A 36 10.18 -5.85 1.30
C PHE A 36 9.72 -5.35 -0.08
N ILE A 37 10.58 -4.67 -0.84
CA ILE A 37 10.26 -4.21 -2.20
C ILE A 37 9.91 -5.40 -3.09
N ASP A 38 10.75 -6.43 -3.13
CA ASP A 38 10.50 -7.66 -3.90
C ASP A 38 9.20 -8.37 -3.45
N GLN A 39 8.98 -8.41 -2.14
CA GLN A 39 7.77 -9.00 -1.57
C GLN A 39 6.52 -8.23 -1.98
N ALA A 40 6.54 -6.90 -1.88
CA ALA A 40 5.41 -6.05 -2.23
C ALA A 40 5.06 -6.18 -3.71
N GLU A 41 6.05 -6.14 -4.61
CA GLU A 41 5.84 -6.31 -6.04
C GLU A 41 5.21 -7.67 -6.38
N THR A 42 5.70 -8.74 -5.74
CA THR A 42 5.15 -10.10 -5.89
C THR A 42 3.69 -10.15 -5.41
N THR A 43 3.42 -9.69 -4.18
CA THR A 43 2.06 -9.70 -3.61
C THR A 43 1.09 -8.83 -4.42
N PHE A 44 1.52 -7.68 -4.94
CA PHE A 44 0.69 -6.87 -5.83
C PHE A 44 0.34 -7.61 -7.14
N GLY A 45 1.28 -8.39 -7.69
CA GLY A 45 1.00 -9.24 -8.86
C GLY A 45 -0.02 -10.34 -8.55
N GLU A 46 0.10 -10.98 -7.40
CA GLU A 46 -0.87 -11.99 -6.94
C GLU A 46 -2.27 -11.38 -6.72
N MET A 47 -2.34 -10.18 -6.15
CA MET A 47 -3.61 -9.46 -5.99
C MET A 47 -4.26 -9.12 -7.35
N ASP A 48 -3.47 -8.73 -8.36
CA ASP A 48 -4.00 -8.52 -9.71
C ASP A 48 -4.56 -9.81 -10.31
N GLU A 49 -3.90 -10.95 -10.11
CA GLU A 49 -4.38 -12.26 -10.57
C GLU A 49 -5.73 -12.60 -9.93
N GLN A 50 -5.87 -12.35 -8.63
CA GLN A 50 -7.15 -12.53 -7.94
C GLN A 50 -8.21 -11.54 -8.45
N LEU A 51 -7.89 -10.27 -8.67
CA LEU A 51 -8.87 -9.28 -9.12
C LEU A 51 -9.34 -9.51 -10.57
N ASN A 52 -8.44 -9.93 -11.46
CA ASN A 52 -8.72 -10.00 -12.89
C ASN A 52 -9.26 -11.38 -13.32
N ASN A 53 -8.85 -12.46 -12.65
CA ASN A 53 -9.15 -13.82 -13.10
C ASN A 53 -9.98 -14.60 -12.07
N ASN A 54 -9.45 -14.80 -10.86
CA ASN A 54 -10.03 -15.77 -9.92
C ASN A 54 -11.20 -15.21 -9.09
N LYS A 55 -11.17 -13.91 -8.80
CA LYS A 55 -12.12 -13.17 -7.96
C LYS A 55 -12.26 -13.72 -6.53
N ASP A 56 -11.20 -14.28 -5.95
CA ASP A 56 -11.21 -14.84 -4.61
C ASP A 56 -10.97 -13.78 -3.53
N LEU A 57 -12.06 -13.35 -2.86
CA LEU A 57 -12.00 -12.39 -1.75
C LEU A 57 -11.24 -12.92 -0.53
N SER A 58 -11.24 -14.24 -0.30
CA SER A 58 -10.51 -14.86 0.81
C SER A 58 -9.00 -14.80 0.56
N GLU A 59 -8.57 -14.96 -0.69
CA GLU A 59 -7.16 -14.83 -1.02
C GLU A 59 -6.68 -13.39 -0.99
N LEU A 60 -7.50 -12.44 -1.48
CA LEU A 60 -7.22 -11.01 -1.35
C LEU A 60 -7.11 -10.57 0.12
N GLU A 61 -7.92 -11.15 1.00
CA GLU A 61 -7.84 -10.94 2.45
C GLU A 61 -6.50 -11.35 3.04
N LYS A 62 -6.02 -12.56 2.71
CA LYS A 62 -4.73 -13.09 3.18
C LYS A 62 -3.56 -12.27 2.64
N LEU A 63 -3.58 -11.93 1.35
CA LEU A 63 -2.54 -11.11 0.72
C LEU A 63 -2.47 -9.72 1.36
N GLY A 64 -3.63 -9.10 1.64
CA GLY A 64 -3.70 -7.85 2.38
C GLY A 64 -3.15 -7.97 3.80
N HIS A 65 -3.50 -9.04 4.53
CA HIS A 65 -2.98 -9.30 5.86
C HIS A 65 -1.45 -9.47 5.89
N PHE A 66 -0.92 -10.24 4.93
CA PHE A 66 0.50 -10.53 4.81
C PHE A 66 1.31 -9.25 4.60
N LEU A 67 0.96 -8.47 3.56
CA LEU A 67 1.71 -7.26 3.23
C LEU A 67 1.51 -6.14 4.27
N LYS A 68 0.36 -6.11 4.96
CA LYS A 68 0.14 -5.25 6.13
C LYS A 68 1.18 -5.52 7.21
N GLY A 69 1.41 -6.79 7.56
CA GLY A 69 2.36 -7.17 8.60
C GLY A 69 3.78 -6.71 8.28
N SER A 70 4.26 -6.99 7.07
CA SER A 70 5.61 -6.64 6.65
C SER A 70 5.83 -5.13 6.55
N SER A 71 4.88 -4.39 5.94
CA SER A 71 4.99 -2.93 5.82
C SER A 71 4.93 -2.24 7.18
N ALA A 72 4.07 -2.70 8.09
CA ALA A 72 3.97 -2.14 9.45
C ALA A 72 5.26 -2.34 10.26
N ALA A 73 5.90 -3.51 10.12
CA ALA A 73 7.16 -3.81 10.81
C ALA A 73 8.30 -2.88 10.39
N LEU A 74 8.27 -2.36 9.15
CA LEU A 74 9.28 -1.44 8.60
C LEU A 74 8.87 0.05 8.71
N GLY A 75 7.78 0.36 9.41
CA GLY A 75 7.29 1.73 9.56
C GLY A 75 6.62 2.29 8.30
N LEU A 76 6.34 1.49 7.27
CA LEU A 76 5.71 1.90 6.01
C LEU A 76 4.19 1.99 6.17
N GLN A 77 3.77 2.91 7.05
CA GLN A 77 2.45 2.92 7.66
C GLN A 77 1.29 3.22 6.70
N ARG A 78 1.52 4.00 5.63
CA ARG A 78 0.48 4.27 4.61
C ARG A 78 0.21 3.06 3.71
N ILE A 79 1.26 2.25 3.44
CA ILE A 79 1.12 0.96 2.77
C ILE A 79 0.36 -0.01 3.68
N ALA A 80 0.75 -0.10 4.95
CA ALA A 80 0.09 -0.95 5.94
C ALA A 80 -1.40 -0.61 6.10
N TRP A 81 -1.73 0.67 6.16
CA TRP A 81 -3.12 1.15 6.19
C TRP A 81 -3.89 0.68 4.97
N SER A 82 -3.34 0.82 3.75
CA SER A 82 -4.01 0.40 2.51
C SER A 82 -4.23 -1.11 2.47
N CYS A 83 -3.25 -1.88 2.93
CA CYS A 83 -3.33 -3.35 3.01
C CYS A 83 -4.36 -3.81 4.05
N GLU A 84 -4.53 -3.09 5.15
CA GLU A 84 -5.61 -3.35 6.12
C GLU A 84 -7.00 -3.13 5.50
N ARG A 85 -7.17 -2.10 4.67
CA ARG A 85 -8.43 -1.89 3.95
C ARG A 85 -8.70 -3.05 2.99
N ILE A 86 -7.69 -3.50 2.24
CA ILE A 86 -7.81 -4.70 1.37
C ILE A 86 -8.25 -5.91 2.19
N GLN A 87 -7.59 -6.16 3.34
CA GLN A 87 -7.95 -7.24 4.26
C GLN A 87 -9.42 -7.15 4.70
N ASN A 88 -9.84 -5.99 5.20
CA ASN A 88 -11.19 -5.81 5.74
C ASN A 88 -12.28 -5.84 4.66
N LEU A 89 -11.98 -5.34 3.45
CA LEU A 89 -12.86 -5.45 2.29
C LEU A 89 -13.01 -6.92 1.86
N GLY A 90 -11.92 -7.70 1.85
CA GLY A 90 -11.97 -9.15 1.56
C GLY A 90 -12.82 -9.93 2.58
N ARG A 91 -12.80 -9.51 3.85
CA ARG A 91 -13.68 -10.03 4.92
C ARG A 91 -15.12 -9.51 4.86
N LYS A 92 -15.41 -8.56 3.98
CA LYS A 92 -16.67 -7.79 3.96
C LYS A 92 -16.98 -7.07 5.29
N ALA A 93 -15.94 -6.76 6.06
CA ALA A 93 -16.03 -6.01 7.31
C ALA A 93 -16.10 -4.49 7.06
N GLU A 94 -15.59 -4.04 5.91
CA GLU A 94 -15.73 -2.67 5.40
C GLU A 94 -16.52 -2.69 4.08
N LYS A 95 -17.31 -1.65 3.82
CA LYS A 95 -18.16 -1.54 2.61
C LYS A 95 -17.91 -0.27 1.80
N SER A 96 -16.82 0.41 2.10
CA SER A 96 -16.47 1.69 1.48
C SER A 96 -14.98 1.88 1.51
N PHE A 97 -14.47 2.66 0.56
CA PHE A 97 -13.07 3.08 0.52
C PHE A 97 -13.06 4.58 0.17
N PRO A 98 -12.20 5.41 0.79
CA PRO A 98 -12.19 6.86 0.54
C PRO A 98 -12.01 7.22 -0.94
N SER A 99 -12.43 8.43 -1.30
CA SER A 99 -12.19 8.95 -2.65
C SER A 99 -10.71 9.18 -2.88
N LYS A 100 -10.29 9.21 -4.15
CA LYS A 100 -8.89 9.48 -4.49
C LYS A 100 -8.47 10.88 -4.01
N GLU A 101 -9.37 11.86 -4.12
CA GLU A 101 -9.15 13.24 -3.67
C GLU A 101 -8.90 13.28 -2.17
N GLN A 102 -9.74 12.60 -1.38
CA GLN A 102 -9.58 12.53 0.07
C GLN A 102 -8.24 11.90 0.49
N LEU A 103 -7.73 10.93 -0.25
CA LEU A 103 -6.46 10.27 0.07
C LEU A 103 -5.26 11.11 -0.37
N LEU A 104 -5.33 11.73 -1.55
CA LEU A 104 -4.28 12.63 -2.05
C LEU A 104 -4.13 13.87 -1.16
N ASP A 105 -5.23 14.40 -0.61
CA ASP A 105 -5.21 15.54 0.32
C ASP A 105 -4.50 15.21 1.66
N THR A 106 -4.26 13.94 1.97
CA THR A 106 -3.53 13.52 3.18
C THR A 106 -2.04 13.35 2.98
N LEU A 107 -1.54 13.43 1.73
CA LEU A 107 -0.11 13.31 1.46
C LEU A 107 0.66 14.51 2.03
N PRO A 108 1.90 14.31 2.49
CA PRO A 108 2.80 15.40 2.84
C PRO A 108 2.95 16.39 1.66
N ALA A 109 3.03 17.69 1.97
CA ALA A 109 2.99 18.75 0.95
C ALA A 109 4.17 18.73 -0.05
N ASP A 110 5.29 18.14 0.37
CA ASP A 110 6.51 17.92 -0.39
C ASP A 110 6.53 16.59 -1.16
N THR A 111 5.45 15.80 -1.07
CA THR A 111 5.33 14.57 -1.85
C THR A 111 5.16 14.89 -3.32
N GLU A 112 6.23 14.69 -4.08
CA GLU A 112 6.14 14.76 -5.55
C GLU A 112 5.39 13.52 -6.08
N LEU A 113 4.49 13.71 -7.04
CA LEU A 113 3.89 12.60 -7.79
C LEU A 113 4.23 12.78 -9.25
N THR A 114 4.83 11.75 -9.85
CA THR A 114 5.19 11.75 -11.26
C THR A 114 3.94 11.74 -12.14
N ASP A 115 4.08 12.14 -13.41
CA ASP A 115 2.97 12.03 -14.38
C ASP A 115 2.52 10.58 -14.56
N SER A 116 3.46 9.63 -14.47
CA SER A 116 3.15 8.19 -14.48
C SER A 116 2.36 7.75 -13.25
N ASP A 117 2.70 8.25 -12.05
CA ASP A 117 1.96 7.93 -10.82
C ASP A 117 0.50 8.36 -10.96
N LYS A 118 0.28 9.62 -11.38
CA LYS A 118 -1.05 10.19 -11.57
C LYS A 118 -1.84 9.42 -12.64
N ALA A 119 -1.24 9.16 -13.80
CA ALA A 119 -1.90 8.45 -14.89
C ALA A 119 -2.32 7.02 -14.49
N ASN A 120 -1.44 6.28 -13.81
CA ASN A 120 -1.73 4.92 -13.35
C ASN A 120 -2.80 4.90 -12.25
N TYR A 121 -2.71 5.84 -11.32
CA TYR A 121 -3.64 5.97 -10.22
C TYR A 121 -5.04 6.40 -10.69
N ASP A 122 -5.13 7.34 -11.64
CA ASP A 122 -6.38 7.76 -12.27
C ASP A 122 -7.03 6.63 -13.07
N LYS A 123 -6.25 5.90 -13.87
CA LYS A 123 -6.74 4.74 -14.62
C LYS A 123 -7.35 3.69 -13.69
N SER A 124 -6.70 3.42 -12.55
CA SER A 124 -7.14 2.40 -11.60
C SER A 124 -8.34 2.83 -10.75
N ASN A 125 -8.54 4.13 -10.58
CA ASN A 125 -9.71 4.73 -9.93
C ASN A 125 -10.85 5.08 -10.90
N SER A 126 -10.69 4.80 -12.19
CA SER A 126 -11.76 4.97 -13.18
C SER A 126 -12.83 3.87 -13.03
N GLY A 127 -14.08 4.23 -13.28
CA GLY A 127 -15.22 3.33 -13.18
C GLY A 127 -16.25 3.80 -12.17
N VAL A 128 -17.49 3.32 -12.33
CA VAL A 128 -18.59 3.59 -11.41
C VAL A 128 -18.68 2.42 -10.44
N PRO A 129 -18.81 2.67 -9.11
CA PRO A 129 -19.05 1.60 -8.16
C PRO A 129 -20.27 0.77 -8.57
N PRO A 130 -20.21 -0.57 -8.47
CA PRO A 130 -21.37 -1.41 -8.68
C PRO A 130 -22.54 -0.97 -7.80
N THR A 131 -23.76 -1.03 -8.34
CA THR A 131 -24.98 -0.66 -7.60
C THR A 131 -25.49 -1.78 -6.69
N THR A 132 -24.93 -2.98 -6.82
CA THR A 132 -25.24 -4.17 -6.02
C THR A 132 -24.24 -4.30 -4.86
N ASP A 133 -24.72 -4.65 -3.65
CA ASP A 133 -23.87 -4.98 -2.48
C ASP A 133 -23.54 -6.48 -2.51
N ASP A 134 -22.86 -6.91 -3.56
CA ASP A 134 -22.36 -8.26 -3.75
C ASP A 134 -20.82 -8.26 -3.89
N ASP A 135 -20.24 -9.41 -4.24
CA ASP A 135 -18.78 -9.59 -4.36
C ASP A 135 -18.16 -8.59 -5.36
N ASP A 136 -18.89 -8.14 -6.38
CA ASP A 136 -18.38 -7.19 -7.36
C ASP A 136 -18.10 -5.81 -6.72
N LEU A 137 -18.90 -5.39 -5.72
CA LEU A 137 -18.61 -4.18 -4.95
C LEU A 137 -17.28 -4.30 -4.19
N TYR A 138 -17.06 -5.42 -3.49
CA TYR A 138 -15.83 -5.62 -2.70
C TYR A 138 -14.61 -5.72 -3.63
N LEU A 139 -14.72 -6.42 -4.76
CA LEU A 139 -13.65 -6.48 -5.77
C LEU A 139 -13.34 -5.09 -6.34
N PHE A 140 -14.37 -4.28 -6.62
CA PHE A 140 -14.18 -2.90 -7.07
C PHE A 140 -13.46 -2.04 -6.03
N LEU A 141 -13.85 -2.13 -4.77
CA LEU A 141 -13.22 -1.38 -3.68
C LEU A 141 -11.79 -1.86 -3.40
N ILE A 142 -11.53 -3.18 -3.44
CA ILE A 142 -10.19 -3.75 -3.30
C ILE A 142 -9.27 -3.29 -4.43
N LYS A 143 -9.77 -3.23 -5.67
CA LYS A 143 -9.00 -2.69 -6.80
C LYS A 143 -8.55 -1.24 -6.54
N ARG A 144 -9.43 -0.41 -5.98
CA ARG A 144 -9.09 0.97 -5.61
C ARG A 144 -8.10 1.04 -4.44
N ALA A 145 -8.26 0.17 -3.45
CA ALA A 145 -7.32 0.04 -2.34
C ALA A 145 -5.94 -0.45 -2.78
N LEU A 146 -5.86 -1.38 -3.74
CA LEU A 146 -4.61 -1.84 -4.35
C LEU A 146 -3.94 -0.71 -5.15
N ALA A 147 -4.72 0.09 -5.88
CA ALA A 147 -4.19 1.27 -6.56
C ALA A 147 -3.58 2.27 -5.56
N GLN A 148 -4.23 2.47 -4.40
CA GLN A 148 -3.67 3.27 -3.32
C GLN A 148 -2.37 2.66 -2.80
N ALA A 149 -2.36 1.37 -2.46
CA ALA A 149 -1.16 0.70 -1.93
C ALA A 149 0.04 0.83 -2.87
N ARG A 150 -0.19 0.77 -4.19
CA ARG A 150 0.85 0.99 -5.21
C ARG A 150 1.37 2.43 -5.25
N LEU A 151 0.48 3.42 -5.14
CA LEU A 151 0.89 4.83 -5.05
C LEU A 151 1.75 5.06 -3.81
N GLU A 152 1.29 4.58 -2.65
CA GLU A 152 2.02 4.70 -1.38
C GLU A 152 3.37 3.96 -1.43
N PHE A 153 3.42 2.82 -2.11
CA PHE A 153 4.67 2.09 -2.36
C PHE A 153 5.67 2.91 -3.18
N GLN A 154 5.23 3.55 -4.27
CA GLN A 154 6.11 4.39 -5.09
C GLN A 154 6.60 5.63 -4.34
N VAL A 155 5.75 6.23 -3.51
CA VAL A 155 6.11 7.38 -2.68
C VAL A 155 7.12 6.97 -1.60
N ALA A 156 6.85 5.90 -0.86
CA ALA A 156 7.77 5.37 0.16
C ALA A 156 9.13 4.97 -0.42
N ARG A 157 9.13 4.32 -1.60
CA ARG A 157 10.36 3.91 -2.27
C ARG A 157 11.25 5.10 -2.65
N ARG A 158 10.66 6.25 -3.01
CA ARG A 158 11.40 7.49 -3.31
C ARG A 158 11.95 8.16 -2.05
N GLU A 159 11.19 8.17 -0.96
CA GLU A 159 11.68 8.69 0.33
C GLU A 159 12.83 7.82 0.86
N LEU A 160 12.69 6.49 0.82
CA LEU A 160 13.76 5.56 1.16
C LEU A 160 14.98 5.72 0.24
N SER A 161 14.78 5.88 -1.07
CA SER A 161 15.88 6.13 -2.01
C SER A 161 16.67 7.40 -1.66
N THR A 162 15.96 8.43 -1.22
CA THR A 162 16.57 9.68 -0.74
C THR A 162 17.40 9.44 0.53
N TYR A 163 16.85 8.69 1.48
CA TYR A 163 17.53 8.34 2.73
C TYR A 163 18.80 7.51 2.51
N TYR A 164 18.72 6.44 1.73
CA TYR A 164 19.87 5.56 1.44
C TYR A 164 20.81 6.13 0.37
N ASN A 165 20.49 7.29 -0.21
CA ASN A 165 21.26 7.93 -1.29
C ASN A 165 21.52 6.99 -2.48
N GLU A 166 20.51 6.18 -2.83
CA GLU A 166 20.55 5.18 -3.90
C GLU A 166 19.14 4.96 -4.45
N VAL A 167 19.01 4.64 -5.74
CA VAL A 167 17.72 4.27 -6.31
C VAL A 167 17.37 2.85 -5.89
N LEU A 168 16.36 2.72 -5.03
CA LEU A 168 15.75 1.45 -4.64
C LEU A 168 14.64 1.02 -5.61
#